data_AF-A0A5A7MFY0-F1
#
_entry.id   AF-A0A5A7MFY0-F1
#
_cell.length_a   1.000
_cell.length_b   1.000
_cell.length_c   1.000
_cell.angle_alpha   90.00
_cell.angle_beta   90.00
_cell.angle_gamma   90.00
#
_symmetry.space_group_name_H-M   'P 1'
#
loop_
_entity.id
_entity.type
_entity.pdbx_description
1 polymer ?
#
loop_
_entity_poly.entity_id
_entity_poly.type
_entity_poly.pdbx_seq_one_letter_code
_entity_poly.pdbx_strand_id
1 'polypeptide(L)'
;MLRQEPRKPVLRVLSRAAFQRAQAYSEVSLQELHMLNYSLMKPEGILLLEPHGPLTEQDFDGVSQDVDDFLAEHPKLHGVMIQSKDFPGWQNWAGFSAHMGFVRDHRHQVEQIALVTDSHLAGMAEFVGRHLTHAEVRHFPFTEDAMAMQWLHAA
;
A
#
# COMPACT_ATOMS: atom_id res chain seq x y z
N MET A 1 -30.95 11.31 63.92
CA MET A 1 -30.26 11.88 62.74
C MET A 1 -29.06 10.98 62.41
N LEU A 2 -29.20 10.07 61.45
CA LEU A 2 -28.14 9.12 61.04
C LEU A 2 -27.52 9.61 59.73
N ARG A 3 -26.23 9.97 59.75
CA ARG A 3 -25.44 10.29 58.56
C ARG A 3 -25.11 8.99 57.82
N GLN A 4 -25.45 8.91 56.55
CA GLN A 4 -24.98 7.87 55.62
C GLN A 4 -23.69 8.38 54.97
N GLU A 5 -22.58 7.66 55.13
CA GLU A 5 -21.32 7.95 54.43
C GLU A 5 -21.40 7.55 52.94
N PRO A 6 -20.70 8.26 52.03
CA PRO A 6 -20.66 7.90 50.62
C PRO A 6 -19.85 6.61 50.42
N ARG A 7 -20.49 5.58 49.84
CA ARG A 7 -19.83 4.32 49.45
C ARG A 7 -18.71 4.62 48.43
N LYS A 8 -17.47 4.24 48.75
CA LYS A 8 -16.34 4.26 47.83
C LYS A 8 -16.59 3.28 46.66
N PRO A 9 -16.25 3.63 45.41
CA PRO A 9 -16.36 2.70 44.29
C PRO A 9 -15.35 1.56 44.46
N VAL A 10 -15.84 0.32 44.44
CA VAL A 10 -15.00 -0.88 44.44
C VAL A 10 -14.36 -0.97 43.05
N LEU A 11 -13.05 -0.73 42.97
CA LEU A 11 -12.28 -0.92 41.74
C LEU A 11 -12.33 -2.41 41.36
N ARG A 12 -13.13 -2.74 40.34
CA ARG A 12 -13.28 -4.11 39.84
C ARG A 12 -11.99 -4.49 39.13
N VAL A 13 -11.18 -5.32 39.79
CA VAL A 13 -9.97 -5.91 39.19
C VAL A 13 -10.39 -6.69 37.94
N LEU A 14 -9.98 -6.20 36.77
CA LEU A 14 -10.18 -6.92 35.51
C LEU A 14 -9.40 -8.24 35.60
N SER A 15 -10.01 -9.34 35.17
CA SER A 15 -9.34 -10.65 35.19
C SER A 15 -8.10 -10.62 34.30
N ARG A 16 -7.10 -11.43 34.63
CA ARG A 16 -5.86 -11.55 33.84
C ARG A 16 -6.15 -11.87 32.37
N ALA A 17 -7.21 -12.64 32.08
CA ALA A 17 -7.66 -12.92 30.72
C ALA A 17 -8.33 -11.70 30.03
N ALA A 18 -9.06 -10.86 30.77
CA ALA A 18 -9.59 -9.61 30.22
C ALA A 18 -8.45 -8.61 29.93
N PHE A 19 -7.43 -8.58 30.79
CA PHE A 19 -6.21 -7.79 30.56
C PHE A 19 -5.41 -8.33 29.37
N GLN A 20 -5.24 -9.65 29.25
CA GLN A 20 -4.57 -10.27 28.10
C GLN A 20 -5.35 -10.10 26.79
N ARG A 21 -6.69 -10.08 26.83
CA ARG A 21 -7.53 -9.75 25.66
C ARG A 21 -7.46 -8.28 25.29
N ALA A 22 -7.41 -7.38 26.28
CA ALA A 22 -7.18 -5.96 26.05
C ALA A 22 -5.76 -5.69 25.52
N GLN A 23 -4.75 -6.44 25.99
CA GLN A 23 -3.37 -6.38 25.51
C GLN A 23 -3.23 -6.94 24.08
N ALA A 24 -3.89 -8.06 23.79
CA ALA A 24 -3.98 -8.58 22.43
C ALA A 24 -4.71 -7.60 21.49
N TYR A 25 -5.72 -6.86 21.98
CA TYR A 25 -6.35 -5.76 21.22
C TYR A 25 -5.41 -4.56 21.05
N SER A 26 -4.53 -4.27 22.02
CA SER A 26 -3.52 -3.21 21.88
C SER A 26 -2.33 -3.60 20.99
N GLU A 27 -2.01 -4.90 20.86
CA GLU A 27 -0.97 -5.40 19.95
C GLU A 27 -1.48 -5.55 18.50
N VAL A 28 -2.75 -5.91 18.31
CA VAL A 28 -3.38 -5.96 16.96
C VAL A 28 -3.64 -4.55 16.38
N SER A 29 -3.43 -3.48 17.15
CA SER A 29 -3.69 -2.08 16.76
C SER A 29 -2.41 -1.24 16.51
N LEU A 30 -1.23 -1.87 16.43
CA LEU A 30 0.05 -1.18 16.21
C LEU A 30 0.81 -1.68 14.98
N GLN A 31 0.09 -2.08 13.94
CA GLN A 31 0.55 -1.68 12.61
C GLN A 31 -0.05 -0.30 12.43
N GLU A 32 0.78 0.74 12.49
CA GLU A 32 0.40 2.07 12.04
C GLU A 32 -0.45 1.92 10.80
N LEU A 33 -1.61 2.60 10.76
CA LEU A 33 -2.55 2.62 9.66
C LEU A 33 -1.86 3.29 8.45
N HIS A 34 -0.88 2.62 7.88
CA HIS A 34 -0.20 3.06 6.68
C HIS A 34 -1.22 2.99 5.56
N MET A 35 -1.38 4.13 4.90
CA MET A 35 -2.31 4.24 3.79
C MET A 35 -1.78 3.49 2.56
N LEU A 36 -0.46 3.21 2.53
CA LEU A 36 0.26 2.39 1.55
C LEU A 36 1.07 1.29 2.23
N ASN A 37 0.76 0.04 1.93
CA ASN A 37 1.67 -1.07 2.17
C ASN A 37 2.53 -1.30 0.92
N TYR A 38 3.78 -1.74 1.09
CA TYR A 38 4.62 -2.10 -0.04
C TYR A 38 5.61 -3.21 0.27
N SER A 39 6.08 -3.87 -0.78
CA SER A 39 7.17 -4.85 -0.73
C SER A 39 8.00 -4.79 -2.00
N LEU A 40 9.33 -4.74 -1.88
CA LEU A 40 10.24 -4.84 -3.01
C LEU A 40 10.89 -6.23 -3.02
N MET A 41 10.49 -7.05 -3.99
CA MET A 41 11.01 -8.40 -4.20
C MET A 41 12.38 -8.33 -4.86
N LYS A 42 13.42 -8.72 -4.11
CA LYS A 42 14.81 -8.82 -4.58
C LYS A 42 15.18 -10.30 -4.67
N PRO A 43 15.87 -10.75 -5.74
CA PRO A 43 16.51 -9.95 -6.79
C PRO A 43 15.63 -9.63 -8.01
N GLU A 44 14.36 -10.02 -8.00
CA GLU A 44 13.48 -9.96 -9.18
C GLU A 44 13.15 -8.53 -9.63
N GLY A 45 13.31 -7.54 -8.75
CA GLY A 45 13.04 -6.13 -9.08
C GLY A 45 11.56 -5.86 -9.28
N ILE A 46 10.72 -6.56 -8.52
CA ILE A 46 9.26 -6.39 -8.56
C ILE A 46 8.80 -5.64 -7.32
N LEU A 47 8.22 -4.46 -7.51
CA LEU A 47 7.63 -3.65 -6.46
C LEU A 47 6.13 -3.92 -6.35
N LEU A 48 5.67 -4.41 -5.20
CA LEU A 48 4.25 -4.52 -4.87
C LEU A 48 3.82 -3.29 -4.05
N LEU A 49 2.76 -2.61 -4.50
CA LEU A 49 2.09 -1.51 -3.83
C LEU A 49 0.65 -1.90 -3.52
N GLU A 50 0.27 -1.80 -2.24
CA GLU A 50 -1.07 -2.11 -1.73
C GLU A 50 -1.67 -0.88 -1.04
N PRO A 51 -2.33 0.00 -1.80
CA PRO A 51 -2.95 1.19 -1.23
C PRO A 51 -4.33 0.88 -0.62
N HIS A 52 -4.57 1.44 0.57
CA HIS A 52 -5.78 1.22 1.37
C HIS A 52 -6.67 2.47 1.54
N GLY A 53 -6.30 3.61 0.95
CA GLY A 53 -7.11 4.83 0.97
C GLY A 53 -6.43 6.02 0.29
N PRO A 54 -6.81 7.27 0.62
CA PRO A 54 -6.13 8.46 0.09
C PRO A 54 -4.67 8.52 0.56
N LEU A 55 -3.77 8.77 -0.39
CA LEU A 55 -2.32 8.77 -0.20
C LEU A 55 -1.74 10.16 -0.24
N THR A 56 -0.63 10.34 0.48
CA THR A 56 0.16 11.57 0.61
C THR A 56 1.61 11.34 0.15
N GLU A 57 2.45 12.40 0.09
CA GLU A 57 3.88 12.29 -0.30
C GLU A 57 4.62 11.39 0.66
N GLN A 58 4.32 11.55 1.95
CA GLN A 58 4.99 10.85 3.03
C GLN A 58 4.77 9.34 2.98
N ASP A 59 3.66 8.89 2.41
CA ASP A 59 3.39 7.45 2.25
C ASP A 59 4.36 6.78 1.25
N PHE A 60 5.04 7.55 0.39
CA PHE A 60 5.99 7.05 -0.62
C PHE A 60 7.45 7.22 -0.24
N ASP A 61 7.77 7.90 0.87
CA ASP A 61 9.16 8.17 1.23
C ASP A 61 9.95 6.86 1.38
N GLY A 62 9.36 5.87 2.06
CA GLY A 62 9.96 4.53 2.21
C GLY A 62 10.08 3.77 0.89
N VAL A 63 9.03 3.82 0.05
CA VAL A 63 9.04 3.20 -1.29
C VAL A 63 10.16 3.77 -2.15
N SER A 64 10.29 5.10 -2.17
CA SER A 64 11.27 5.79 -3.00
C SER A 64 12.69 5.46 -2.57
N GLN A 65 12.97 5.48 -1.27
CA GLN A 65 14.29 5.12 -0.74
C GLN A 65 14.68 3.67 -1.09
N ASP A 66 13.77 2.71 -0.88
CA ASP A 66 14.07 1.30 -1.16
C ASP A 66 14.26 1.01 -2.65
N VAL A 67 13.53 1.73 -3.51
CA VAL A 67 13.68 1.68 -4.96
C VAL A 67 14.99 2.31 -5.40
N ASP A 68 15.36 3.48 -4.87
CA ASP A 68 16.62 4.14 -5.19
C ASP A 68 17.83 3.26 -4.78
N ASP A 69 17.78 2.67 -3.59
CA ASP A 69 18.81 1.75 -3.11
C ASP A 69 18.92 0.50 -3.99
N PHE A 70 17.79 -0.03 -4.47
CA PHE A 70 17.80 -1.14 -5.42
C PHE A 70 18.37 -0.73 -6.77
N LEU A 71 17.99 0.43 -7.29
CA LEU A 71 18.43 0.93 -8.60
C LEU A 71 19.91 1.38 -8.60
N ALA A 72 20.51 1.58 -7.43
CA ALA A 72 21.94 1.79 -7.30
C ALA A 72 22.77 0.54 -7.68
N GLU A 73 22.22 -0.66 -7.44
CA GLU A 73 22.88 -1.93 -7.71
C GLU A 73 22.30 -2.66 -8.93
N HIS A 74 21.06 -2.36 -9.30
CA HIS A 74 20.33 -2.97 -10.40
C HIS A 74 19.94 -1.91 -11.43
N PRO A 75 20.11 -2.17 -12.74
CA PRO A 75 19.87 -1.14 -13.75
C PRO A 75 18.41 -0.72 -13.90
N LYS A 76 17.47 -1.56 -13.43
CA LYS A 76 16.03 -1.43 -13.68
C LYS A 76 15.18 -2.14 -12.64
N LEU A 77 13.96 -1.64 -12.45
CA LEU A 77 12.83 -2.36 -11.89
C LEU A 77 12.12 -3.12 -13.00
N HIS A 78 12.03 -4.43 -12.81
CA HIS A 78 11.38 -5.30 -13.77
C HIS A 78 9.87 -5.03 -13.83
N GLY A 79 9.26 -4.93 -12.66
CA GLY A 79 7.81 -4.86 -12.53
C GLY A 79 7.34 -3.99 -11.39
N VAL A 80 6.18 -3.37 -11.56
CA VAL A 80 5.41 -2.80 -10.45
C VAL A 80 4.02 -3.41 -10.46
N MET A 81 3.62 -4.04 -9.37
CA MET A 81 2.24 -4.48 -9.14
C MET A 81 1.56 -3.48 -8.22
N ILE A 82 0.41 -2.96 -8.63
CA ILE A 82 -0.44 -2.10 -7.80
C ILE A 82 -1.74 -2.85 -7.56
N GLN A 83 -1.96 -3.27 -6.32
CA GLN A 83 -3.05 -4.15 -5.93
C GLN A 83 -3.99 -3.46 -4.95
N SER A 84 -5.25 -3.30 -5.35
CA SER A 84 -6.27 -2.74 -4.46
C SER A 84 -7.67 -3.17 -4.89
N LYS A 85 -8.45 -3.69 -3.95
CA LYS A 85 -9.79 -4.22 -4.23
C LYS A 85 -10.78 -3.11 -4.59
N ASP A 86 -10.96 -2.19 -3.65
CA ASP A 86 -11.87 -1.05 -3.75
C ASP A 86 -11.02 0.23 -3.68
N PHE A 87 -10.78 0.85 -4.83
CA PHE A 87 -9.96 2.05 -4.91
C PHE A 87 -10.85 3.31 -4.97
N PRO A 88 -10.88 4.15 -3.91
CA PRO A 88 -11.72 5.34 -3.88
C PRO A 88 -11.11 6.44 -4.74
N GLY A 89 -11.56 6.50 -6.00
CA GLY A 89 -11.43 7.67 -6.85
C GLY A 89 -10.09 7.80 -7.58
N TRP A 90 -10.12 7.45 -8.87
CA TRP A 90 -9.06 7.75 -9.85
C TRP A 90 -8.78 9.25 -10.04
N GLN A 91 -9.64 10.13 -9.53
CA GLN A 91 -9.35 11.57 -9.48
C GLN A 91 -8.21 11.90 -8.49
N ASN A 92 -8.03 11.08 -7.45
CA ASN A 92 -6.91 11.19 -6.53
C ASN A 92 -5.62 10.55 -7.09
N TRP A 93 -5.69 9.82 -8.21
CA TRP A 93 -4.52 9.29 -8.90
C TRP A 93 -3.71 10.36 -9.66
N ALA A 94 -4.33 11.43 -10.15
CA ALA A 94 -3.58 12.59 -10.65
C ALA A 94 -2.69 13.18 -9.53
N GLY A 95 -3.21 13.17 -8.30
CA GLY A 95 -2.43 13.35 -7.08
C GLY A 95 -1.36 12.27 -6.95
N PHE A 96 -1.72 11.01 -6.70
CA PHE A 96 -0.80 9.85 -6.55
C PHE A 96 0.36 9.82 -7.57
N SER A 97 0.14 10.21 -8.83
CA SER A 97 1.20 10.30 -9.83
C SER A 97 2.25 11.39 -9.60
N ALA A 98 1.85 12.51 -8.99
CA ALA A 98 2.79 13.52 -8.52
C ALA A 98 3.63 12.99 -7.35
N HIS A 99 3.07 12.07 -6.56
CA HIS A 99 3.69 11.42 -5.41
C HIS A 99 4.54 10.21 -5.79
N MET A 100 4.20 9.50 -6.87
CA MET A 100 5.05 8.54 -7.57
C MET A 100 6.12 9.27 -8.41
N GLY A 101 6.77 10.27 -7.81
CA GLY A 101 7.94 10.94 -8.38
C GLY A 101 8.96 9.89 -8.82
N PHE A 102 9.19 8.85 -8.02
CA PHE A 102 10.08 7.75 -8.37
C PHE A 102 9.69 7.03 -9.67
N VAL A 103 8.41 6.73 -9.94
CA VAL A 103 8.02 6.08 -11.21
C VAL A 103 8.23 7.03 -12.38
N ARG A 104 7.99 8.33 -12.20
CA ARG A 104 8.25 9.34 -13.25
C ARG A 104 9.74 9.51 -13.50
N ASP A 105 10.52 9.60 -12.44
CA ASP A 105 11.95 9.87 -12.45
C ASP A 105 12.72 8.62 -12.91
N HIS A 106 12.16 7.44 -12.65
CA HIS A 106 12.65 6.12 -13.09
C HIS A 106 11.80 5.49 -14.20
N ARG A 107 11.00 6.28 -14.94
CA ARG A 107 10.05 5.74 -15.95
C ARG A 107 10.70 4.94 -17.08
N HIS A 108 11.98 5.16 -17.33
CA HIS A 108 12.77 4.43 -18.32
C HIS A 108 13.36 3.13 -17.77
N GLN A 109 13.25 2.93 -16.46
CA GLN A 109 13.79 1.81 -15.70
C GLN A 109 12.69 0.89 -15.17
N VAL A 110 11.41 1.22 -15.38
CA VAL A 110 10.27 0.32 -15.11
C VAL A 110 9.81 -0.29 -16.43
N GLU A 111 9.86 -1.63 -16.54
CA GLU A 111 9.49 -2.31 -17.78
C GLU A 111 8.00 -2.66 -17.85
N GLN A 112 7.41 -3.09 -16.73
CA GLN A 112 6.03 -3.55 -16.67
C GLN A 112 5.27 -3.04 -15.45
N ILE A 113 3.98 -2.77 -15.63
CA ILE A 113 3.08 -2.36 -14.55
C ILE A 113 1.79 -3.19 -14.60
N ALA A 114 1.55 -3.96 -13.53
CA ALA A 114 0.33 -4.73 -13.36
C ALA A 114 -0.63 -4.02 -12.40
N LEU A 115 -1.88 -3.85 -12.83
CA LEU A 115 -2.90 -3.13 -12.08
C LEU A 115 -3.98 -4.13 -11.68
N VAL A 116 -3.96 -4.56 -10.42
CA VAL A 116 -4.78 -5.66 -9.88
C VAL A 116 -5.92 -5.07 -9.07
N THR A 117 -7.07 -4.86 -9.71
CA THR A 117 -8.21 -4.16 -9.10
C THR A 117 -9.54 -4.49 -9.77
N ASP A 118 -10.62 -4.46 -8.98
CA ASP A 118 -12.00 -4.57 -9.49
C ASP A 118 -12.64 -3.18 -9.70
N SER A 119 -11.91 -2.10 -9.44
CA SER A 119 -12.41 -0.73 -9.51
C SER A 119 -12.44 -0.14 -10.92
N HIS A 120 -13.36 0.81 -11.15
CA HIS A 120 -13.61 1.42 -12.46
C HIS A 120 -12.42 2.25 -13.02
N LEU A 121 -11.66 1.73 -13.98
CA LEU A 121 -10.39 2.31 -14.48
C LEU A 121 -10.46 3.63 -15.26
N ALA A 122 -11.60 4.33 -15.29
CA ALA A 122 -11.86 5.41 -16.25
C ALA A 122 -10.85 6.58 -16.18
N GLY A 123 -10.29 6.89 -15.00
CA GLY A 123 -9.25 7.92 -14.85
C GLY A 123 -7.81 7.42 -15.10
N MET A 124 -7.61 6.10 -15.18
CA MET A 124 -6.30 5.47 -15.22
C MET A 124 -5.69 5.45 -16.62
N ALA A 125 -6.53 5.31 -17.66
CA ALA A 125 -6.07 5.25 -19.05
C ALA A 125 -5.32 6.52 -19.49
N GLU A 126 -5.77 7.69 -19.03
CA GLU A 126 -5.11 8.98 -19.31
C GLU A 126 -3.76 9.10 -18.58
N PHE A 127 -3.66 8.58 -17.36
CA PHE A 127 -2.42 8.56 -16.59
C PHE A 127 -1.36 7.67 -17.25
N VAL A 128 -1.73 6.42 -17.53
CA VAL A 128 -0.88 5.42 -18.19
C VAL A 128 -0.37 5.96 -19.54
N GLY A 129 -1.27 6.50 -20.36
CA GLY A 129 -0.91 7.03 -21.67
C GLY A 129 0.00 8.27 -21.63
N ARG A 130 0.02 9.05 -20.55
CA ARG A 130 0.82 10.28 -20.45
C ARG A 130 2.15 10.11 -19.71
N HIS A 131 2.19 9.26 -18.69
CA HIS A 131 3.33 9.21 -17.75
C HIS A 131 4.14 7.91 -17.87
N LEU A 132 3.52 6.83 -18.34
CA LEU A 132 4.09 5.49 -18.38
C LEU A 132 4.35 5.04 -19.82
N THR A 133 4.85 5.95 -20.66
CA THR A 133 4.98 5.70 -22.11
C THR A 133 6.02 4.63 -22.47
N HIS A 134 6.86 4.21 -21.52
CA HIS A 134 7.90 3.19 -21.72
C HIS A 134 7.56 1.84 -21.07
N ALA A 135 6.60 1.81 -20.16
CA ALA A 135 6.23 0.58 -19.46
C ALA A 135 5.02 -0.07 -20.15
N GLU A 136 5.05 -1.40 -20.30
CA GLU A 136 3.83 -2.13 -20.65
C GLU A 136 2.91 -2.12 -19.45
N VAL A 137 1.66 -1.69 -19.64
CA VAL A 137 0.68 -1.65 -18.55
C VAL A 137 -0.45 -2.61 -18.83
N ARG A 138 -0.76 -3.46 -17.85
CA ARG A 138 -1.83 -4.45 -17.95
C ARG A 138 -2.72 -4.43 -16.71
N HIS A 139 -4.03 -4.48 -16.95
CA HIS A 139 -5.02 -4.63 -15.89
C HIS A 139 -5.36 -6.10 -15.66
N PHE A 140 -5.60 -6.44 -14.41
CA PHE A 140 -6.07 -7.73 -13.93
C PHE A 140 -7.20 -7.50 -12.90
N PRO A 141 -8.26 -8.32 -12.90
CA PRO A 141 -9.19 -8.39 -11.78
C PRO A 141 -8.47 -8.64 -10.45
N PHE A 142 -9.05 -8.20 -9.33
CA PHE A 142 -8.42 -8.37 -8.02
C PHE A 142 -8.18 -9.84 -7.66
N THR A 143 -9.00 -10.75 -8.18
CA THR A 143 -8.88 -12.20 -8.00
C THR A 143 -7.79 -12.86 -8.86
N GLU A 144 -7.17 -12.10 -9.77
CA GLU A 144 -6.14 -12.58 -10.70
C GLU A 144 -4.75 -12.04 -10.34
N ASP A 145 -4.52 -11.70 -9.07
CA ASP A 145 -3.23 -11.26 -8.52
C ASP A 145 -2.08 -12.22 -8.84
N ALA A 146 -2.35 -13.53 -8.74
CA ALA A 146 -1.37 -14.55 -9.11
C ALA A 146 -0.99 -14.51 -10.59
N MET A 147 -1.95 -14.22 -11.49
CA MET A 147 -1.69 -14.10 -12.93
C MET A 147 -0.92 -12.81 -13.25
N ALA A 148 -1.23 -11.72 -12.54
CA ALA A 148 -0.49 -10.48 -12.62
C ALA A 148 0.98 -10.68 -12.23
N MET A 149 1.23 -11.35 -11.11
CA MET A 149 2.58 -11.66 -10.64
C MET A 149 3.33 -12.55 -11.63
N GLN A 150 2.69 -13.60 -12.16
CA GLN A 150 3.29 -14.44 -13.21
C GLN A 150 3.65 -13.65 -14.46
N TRP A 151 2.81 -12.71 -14.87
CA TRP A 151 3.09 -11.85 -16.02
C TRP A 151 4.30 -10.94 -15.76
N LEU A 152 4.41 -10.35 -14.57
CA LEU A 152 5.57 -9.56 -14.18
C LEU A 152 6.85 -10.38 -14.16
N HIS A 153 6.82 -11.64 -13.73
CA HIS A 153 8.00 -12.51 -13.78
C HIS A 153 8.39 -12.98 -15.19
N ALA A 154 7.51 -12.81 -16.19
CA ALA A 154 7.71 -13.39 -17.52
C ALA A 154 8.37 -12.43 -18.53
N ALA A 155 8.48 -11.14 -18.23
CA ALA A 155 9.37 -10.24 -18.98
C ALA A 155 10.85 -10.60 -18.76
#